data_AF-A0A7L2RWL3-F1
#
_entry.id   AF-A0A7L2RWL3-F1
#
_cell.length_a   1.000
_cell.length_b   1.000
_cell.length_c   1.000
_cell.angle_alpha   90.00
_cell.angle_beta   90.00
_cell.angle_gamma   90.00
#
_symmetry.space_group_name_H-M   'P 1'
#
loop_
_entity.id
_entity.type
_entity.pdbx_description
1 polymer ?
#
loop_
_entity_poly.entity_id
_entity_poly.type
_entity_poly.pdbx_seq_one_letter_code
_entity_poly.pdbx_strand_id
1 'polypeptide(L)'
;TGLEGEPLLQELAHRYVTAMGDMEGRKPGPTSILGTSQLCPGKPEGYRIPFNPRGTGCGAAMRSLAIGLRYPHAWELPTLIRVSIESGRMTHHHPTGYLGALAVALFGALGAR
;
A
#
# COMPACT_ATOMS: atom_id res chain seq x y z
N THR A 1 2.44 -10.88 12.47
CA THR A 1 3.54 -11.51 11.72
C THR A 1 4.91 -10.98 12.11
N GLY A 2 5.06 -9.79 12.74
CA GLY A 2 6.37 -9.29 13.18
C GLY A 2 7.36 -8.97 12.04
N LEU A 3 6.89 -9.02 10.79
CA LEU A 3 7.71 -8.79 9.60
C LEU A 3 8.03 -7.31 9.44
N GLU A 4 9.22 -7.05 8.93
CA GLU A 4 9.74 -5.71 8.64
C GLU A 4 10.47 -5.72 7.29
N GLY A 5 10.83 -4.54 6.79
CA GLY A 5 11.63 -4.41 5.57
C GLY A 5 10.98 -5.07 4.34
N GLU A 6 11.81 -5.70 3.50
CA GLU A 6 11.34 -6.38 2.29
C GLU A 6 10.37 -7.56 2.55
N PRO A 7 10.58 -8.44 3.56
CA PRO A 7 9.60 -9.47 3.90
C PRO A 7 8.19 -8.93 4.15
N LEU A 8 8.06 -7.78 4.81
CA LEU A 8 6.77 -7.11 5.00
C LEU A 8 6.16 -6.66 3.67
N LEU A 9 6.97 -6.10 2.76
CA LEU A 9 6.49 -5.62 1.46
C LEU A 9 6.03 -6.78 0.55
N GLN A 10 6.76 -7.91 0.59
CA GLN A 10 6.37 -9.13 -0.11
C GLN A 10 5.06 -9.68 0.45
N GLU A 11 4.88 -9.70 1.77
CA GLU A 11 3.64 -10.13 2.40
C GLU A 11 2.47 -9.21 2.03
N LEU A 12 2.67 -7.89 2.01
CA LEU A 12 1.65 -6.94 1.56
C LEU A 12 1.22 -7.21 0.11
N ALA A 13 2.19 -7.39 -0.79
CA ALA A 13 1.91 -7.70 -2.19
C ALA A 13 1.15 -9.04 -2.32
N HIS A 14 1.57 -10.08 -1.59
CA HIS A 14 0.87 -11.37 -1.55
C HIS A 14 -0.58 -11.18 -1.11
N ARG A 15 -0.82 -10.49 0.01
CA ARG A 15 -2.16 -10.22 0.53
C ARG A 15 -3.02 -9.41 -0.42
N TYR A 16 -2.46 -8.42 -1.12
CA TYR A 16 -3.19 -7.63 -2.10
C TYR A 16 -3.63 -8.46 -3.31
N VAL A 17 -2.76 -9.35 -3.82
CA VAL A 17 -3.12 -10.28 -4.90
C VAL A 17 -4.19 -11.27 -4.43
N THR A 18 -4.00 -11.90 -3.27
CA THR A 18 -4.97 -12.87 -2.74
C THR A 18 -6.34 -12.23 -2.49
N ALA A 19 -6.39 -10.99 -1.99
CA ALA A 19 -7.64 -10.27 -1.74
C ALA A 19 -8.47 -10.02 -3.01
N MET A 20 -7.85 -10.02 -4.20
CA MET A 20 -8.61 -9.87 -5.46
C MET A 20 -9.54 -11.05 -5.75
N GLY A 21 -9.32 -12.21 -5.11
CA GLY A 21 -10.24 -13.35 -5.17
C GLY A 21 -11.59 -13.11 -4.47
N ASP A 22 -11.71 -12.06 -3.65
CA ASP A 22 -12.92 -11.69 -2.90
C ASP A 22 -13.53 -10.38 -3.41
N MET A 23 -13.47 -10.11 -4.73
CA MET A 23 -13.95 -8.84 -5.29
C MET A 23 -15.32 -8.90 -5.97
N GLU A 24 -15.95 -10.08 -6.01
CA GLU A 24 -17.29 -10.26 -6.59
C GLU A 24 -18.31 -9.35 -5.87
N GLY A 25 -19.05 -8.56 -6.64
CA GLY A 25 -20.03 -7.59 -6.11
C GLY A 25 -19.44 -6.34 -5.43
N ARG A 26 -18.11 -6.24 -5.24
CA ARG A 26 -17.47 -5.14 -4.47
C ARG A 26 -17.03 -3.93 -5.30
N LYS A 27 -17.12 -4.02 -6.64
CA LYS A 27 -16.74 -2.95 -7.59
C LYS A 27 -15.33 -2.38 -7.34
N PRO A 28 -14.26 -3.20 -7.39
CA PRO A 28 -12.90 -2.71 -7.19
C PRO A 28 -12.52 -1.64 -8.23
N GLY A 29 -11.73 -0.65 -7.82
CA GLY A 29 -11.27 0.41 -8.71
C GLY A 29 -10.29 -0.09 -9.77
N PRO A 30 -10.33 0.43 -11.02
CA PRO A 30 -9.53 -0.08 -12.13
C PRO A 30 -8.02 -0.01 -11.90
N THR A 31 -7.54 1.05 -11.24
CA THR A 31 -6.12 1.19 -10.88
C THR A 31 -5.67 0.14 -9.86
N SER A 32 -6.53 -0.20 -8.89
CA SER A 32 -6.25 -1.28 -7.94
C SER A 32 -6.15 -2.63 -8.65
N ILE A 33 -7.12 -2.95 -9.53
CA ILE A 33 -7.13 -4.20 -10.31
C ILE A 33 -5.86 -4.33 -11.15
N LEU A 34 -5.58 -3.32 -11.99
CA LEU A 34 -4.42 -3.31 -12.87
C LEU A 34 -3.12 -3.44 -12.08
N GLY A 35 -2.97 -2.65 -11.02
CA GLY A 35 -1.79 -2.68 -10.17
C GLY A 35 -1.56 -4.06 -9.57
N THR A 36 -2.60 -4.67 -8.96
CA THR A 36 -2.46 -6.01 -8.37
C THR A 36 -2.15 -7.10 -9.40
N SER A 37 -2.69 -7.00 -10.62
CA SER A 37 -2.39 -7.98 -11.67
C SER A 37 -0.94 -7.96 -12.16
N GLN A 38 -0.20 -6.90 -11.86
CA GLN A 38 1.21 -6.73 -12.24
C GLN A 38 2.18 -7.19 -11.13
N LEU A 39 1.68 -7.42 -9.91
CA LEU A 39 2.50 -7.89 -8.81
C LEU A 39 2.90 -9.35 -9.02
N CYS A 40 4.13 -9.67 -8.65
CA CYS A 40 4.68 -11.02 -8.62
C CYS A 40 5.27 -11.35 -7.23
N PRO A 41 4.44 -11.48 -6.17
CA PRO A 41 4.91 -11.76 -4.82
C PRO A 41 5.79 -13.02 -4.78
N GLY A 42 6.89 -12.97 -4.02
CA GLY A 42 7.87 -14.06 -3.94
C GLY A 42 9.02 -13.96 -4.94
N LYS A 43 8.96 -13.05 -5.91
CA LYS A 43 10.13 -12.64 -6.72
C LYS A 43 10.82 -11.43 -6.09
N PRO A 44 12.16 -11.29 -6.19
CA PRO A 44 12.87 -10.08 -5.78
C PRO A 44 12.23 -8.84 -6.41
N GLU A 45 11.92 -7.83 -5.61
CA GLU A 45 11.23 -6.60 -6.05
C GLU A 45 9.88 -6.82 -6.78
N GLY A 46 9.31 -8.01 -6.71
CA GLY A 46 8.05 -8.38 -7.37
C GLY A 46 6.82 -7.65 -6.83
N TYR A 47 6.99 -6.85 -5.78
CA TYR A 47 5.98 -5.93 -5.27
C TYR A 47 5.99 -4.55 -5.98
N ARG A 48 6.90 -4.31 -6.92
CA ARG A 48 6.98 -3.05 -7.66
C ARG A 48 6.30 -3.14 -9.02
N ILE A 49 5.69 -2.03 -9.44
CA ILE A 49 5.09 -1.84 -10.76
C ILE A 49 5.65 -0.58 -11.43
N PRO A 50 5.56 -0.44 -12.77
CA PRO A 50 5.94 0.79 -13.46
C PRO A 50 5.08 2.00 -13.04
N PHE A 51 5.60 3.20 -13.28
CA PHE A 51 4.82 4.43 -13.12
C PHE A 51 3.57 4.42 -14.02
N ASN A 52 2.46 4.94 -13.51
CA ASN A 52 1.22 5.06 -14.27
C ASN A 52 0.67 6.49 -14.14
N PRO A 53 0.61 7.28 -15.23
CA PRO A 53 0.10 8.65 -15.19
C PRO A 53 -1.37 8.76 -14.76
N ARG A 54 -2.13 7.66 -14.87
CA ARG A 54 -3.53 7.56 -14.42
C ARG A 54 -3.67 6.91 -13.04
N GLY A 55 -2.56 6.64 -12.36
CA GLY A 55 -2.51 6.00 -11.05
C GLY A 55 -2.94 6.90 -9.87
N THR A 56 -3.81 7.88 -10.10
CA THR A 56 -4.14 8.97 -9.16
C THR A 56 -5.28 8.66 -8.19
N GLY A 57 -5.92 7.48 -8.31
CA GLY A 57 -7.09 7.11 -7.50
C GLY A 57 -6.82 6.96 -6.00
N CYS A 58 -7.90 6.93 -5.21
CA CYS A 58 -7.85 6.83 -3.74
C CYS A 58 -7.56 5.42 -3.20
N GLY A 59 -7.41 4.41 -4.08
CA GLY A 59 -7.28 3.01 -3.67
C GLY A 59 -6.07 2.74 -2.78
N ALA A 60 -4.99 3.50 -2.94
CA ALA A 60 -3.83 3.50 -2.04
C ALA A 60 -4.14 4.09 -0.66
N ALA A 61 -4.82 5.24 -0.63
CA ALA A 61 -5.20 5.93 0.60
C ALA A 61 -6.15 5.09 1.46
N MET A 62 -7.23 4.56 0.85
CA MET A 62 -8.33 3.89 1.57
C MET A 62 -7.90 2.67 2.42
N ARG A 63 -6.72 2.09 2.13
CA ARG A 63 -6.21 0.88 2.80
C ARG A 63 -5.03 1.13 3.74
N SER A 64 -4.62 2.39 3.94
CA SER A 64 -3.34 2.72 4.59
C SER A 64 -3.43 3.10 6.07
N LEU A 65 -4.64 3.23 6.63
CA LEU A 65 -4.84 3.63 8.03
C LEU A 65 -4.12 2.70 9.02
N ALA A 66 -4.21 1.38 8.79
CA ALA A 66 -3.60 0.37 9.65
C ALA A 66 -2.08 0.48 9.74
N ILE A 67 -1.42 1.09 8.74
CA ILE A 67 0.03 1.38 8.79
C ILE A 67 0.32 2.42 9.89
N GLY A 68 -0.53 3.44 10.02
CA GLY A 68 -0.43 4.43 11.09
C GLY A 68 -0.61 3.84 12.49
N LEU A 69 -1.57 2.93 12.64
CA LEU A 69 -1.78 2.19 13.90
C LEU A 69 -0.61 1.28 14.25
N ARG A 70 0.10 0.74 13.24
CA ARG A 70 1.28 -0.11 13.44
C ARG A 70 2.53 0.68 13.83
N TYR A 71 2.66 1.93 13.36
CA TYR A 71 3.82 2.78 13.58
C TYR A 71 3.43 4.14 14.19
N PRO A 72 2.81 4.17 15.38
CA PRO A 72 2.24 5.40 15.94
C PRO A 72 3.31 6.36 16.47
N HIS A 73 4.51 5.88 16.81
CA HIS A 73 5.50 6.67 17.54
C HIS A 73 6.34 7.57 16.62
N ALA A 74 6.81 8.70 17.16
CA ALA A 74 7.54 9.70 16.36
C ALA A 74 8.85 9.15 15.78
N TRP A 75 9.55 8.27 16.52
CA TRP A 75 10.78 7.63 16.05
C TRP A 75 10.53 6.60 14.93
N GLU A 76 9.30 6.14 14.73
CA GLU A 76 8.93 5.22 13.64
C GLU A 76 8.53 5.94 12.35
N LEU A 77 8.50 7.28 12.35
CA LEU A 77 8.08 8.09 11.20
C LEU A 77 8.80 7.72 9.89
N PRO A 78 10.12 7.47 9.87
CA PRO A 78 10.80 7.01 8.65
C PRO A 78 10.24 5.69 8.11
N THR A 79 9.91 4.74 9.01
CA THR A 79 9.32 3.45 8.64
C THR A 79 7.88 3.62 8.15
N LEU A 80 7.08 4.46 8.82
CA LEU A 80 5.72 4.80 8.38
C LEU A 80 5.73 5.39 6.97
N ILE A 81 6.63 6.35 6.71
CA ILE A 81 6.77 6.98 5.38
C ILE A 81 7.12 5.92 4.34
N ARG A 82 8.13 5.08 4.61
CA ARG A 82 8.55 4.04 3.67
C ARG A 82 7.42 3.05 3.40
N VAL A 83 6.83 2.45 4.44
CA VAL A 83 5.81 1.40 4.27
C VAL A 83 4.55 1.93 3.60
N SER A 84 4.09 3.15 3.94
CA SER A 84 2.91 3.75 3.30
C SER A 84 3.14 4.08 1.82
N ILE A 85 4.31 4.62 1.46
CA ILE A 85 4.64 4.90 0.06
C ILE A 85 4.79 3.60 -0.74
N GLU A 86 5.54 2.62 -0.23
CA GLU A 86 5.74 1.33 -0.89
C GLU A 86 4.40 0.59 -1.07
N SER A 87 3.60 0.49 -0.02
CA SER A 87 2.25 -0.06 -0.06
C SER A 87 1.37 0.65 -1.09
N GLY A 88 1.38 1.97 -1.11
CA GLY A 88 0.59 2.77 -2.05
C GLY A 88 0.99 2.49 -3.50
N ARG A 89 2.28 2.53 -3.79
CA ARG A 89 2.81 2.39 -5.16
C ARG A 89 2.77 0.97 -5.72
N MET A 90 2.51 -0.07 -4.90
CA MET A 90 2.19 -1.42 -5.38
C MET A 90 1.00 -1.44 -6.36
N THR A 91 0.10 -0.44 -6.29
CA THR A 91 -1.01 -0.32 -7.25
C THR A 91 -1.16 1.08 -7.83
N HIS A 92 -0.73 2.12 -7.10
CA HIS A 92 -0.88 3.52 -7.48
C HIS A 92 0.49 4.18 -7.57
N HIS A 93 1.31 3.76 -8.54
CA HIS A 93 2.63 4.35 -8.77
C HIS A 93 2.50 5.71 -9.47
N HIS A 94 1.93 6.66 -8.75
CA HIS A 94 1.78 8.08 -9.07
C HIS A 94 1.77 8.87 -7.75
N PRO A 95 2.46 10.03 -7.64
CA PRO A 95 2.55 10.78 -6.39
C PRO A 95 1.20 11.11 -5.76
N THR A 96 0.23 11.59 -6.55
CA THR A 96 -1.14 11.82 -6.06
C THR A 96 -1.76 10.59 -5.37
N GLY A 97 -1.47 9.38 -5.85
CA GLY A 97 -1.99 8.14 -5.27
C GLY A 97 -1.24 7.73 -3.99
N TYR A 98 0.08 7.51 -4.08
CA TYR A 98 0.84 7.00 -2.92
C TYR A 98 1.07 8.05 -1.82
N LEU A 99 1.05 9.35 -2.12
CA LEU A 99 1.05 10.38 -1.06
C LEU A 99 -0.29 10.42 -0.32
N GLY A 100 -1.38 9.99 -0.95
CA GLY A 100 -2.65 9.73 -0.25
C GLY A 100 -2.53 8.60 0.77
N ALA A 101 -1.79 7.54 0.46
CA ALA A 101 -1.46 6.48 1.43
C ALA A 101 -0.65 7.02 2.61
N LEU A 102 0.37 7.83 2.34
CA LEU A 102 1.15 8.52 3.38
C LEU A 102 0.26 9.40 4.26
N ALA A 103 -0.60 10.22 3.68
CA ALA A 103 -1.48 11.12 4.43
C ALA A 103 -2.39 10.34 5.39
N VAL A 104 -3.04 9.27 4.90
CA VAL A 104 -3.92 8.44 5.73
C VAL A 104 -3.15 7.69 6.82
N ALA A 105 -1.97 7.14 6.50
CA ALA A 105 -1.14 6.49 7.50
C ALA A 105 -0.66 7.47 8.58
N LEU A 106 -0.21 8.66 8.18
CA LEU A 106 0.27 9.70 9.10
C LEU A 106 -0.86 10.17 10.02
N PHE A 107 -2.04 10.46 9.47
CA PHE A 107 -3.19 10.88 10.28
C PHE A 107 -3.70 9.75 11.18
N GLY A 108 -3.62 8.50 10.72
CA GLY A 108 -3.89 7.33 11.57
C GLY A 108 -2.93 7.25 12.77
N ALA A 109 -1.63 7.49 12.55
CA ALA A 109 -0.65 7.54 13.64
C ALA A 109 -0.89 8.71 14.59
N LEU A 110 -1.27 9.89 14.07
CA LEU A 110 -1.60 11.05 14.90
C LEU A 110 -2.86 10.82 15.75
N GLY A 111 -3.89 10.16 15.20
CA GLY A 111 -5.12 9.85 15.93
C GLY A 111 -4.97 8.73 16.97
N ALA A 112 -3.88 7.95 16.91
CA ALA A 112 -3.56 6.90 17.87
C ALA A 112 -2.69 7.39 19.05
N ARG A 113 -2.25 8.66 19.02
CA ARG A 113 -1.52 9.33 20.10
C ARG A 113 -2.50 10.04 21.03
#